data_AF-A0A1N6JRB6-F1
#
_entry.id   AF-A0A1N6JRB6-F1
#
_cell.length_a   1.000
_cell.length_b   1.000
_cell.length_c   1.000
_cell.angle_alpha   90.00
_cell.angle_beta   90.00
_cell.angle_gamma   90.00
#
_symmetry.space_group_name_H-M   'P 1'
#
loop_
_entity.id
_entity.type
_entity.pdbx_description
1 polymer ?
#
loop_
_entity_poly.entity_id
_entity_poly.type
_entity_poly.pdbx_seq_one_letter_code
_entity_poly.pdbx_strand_id
1 'polypeptide(L)'
;MKVSRDFGIVVRRAALTAKNVDLSTVMVEFNLRTYFDESSNLISLGPFFGGDAADSCMRSLEKLGLAYIDDFFIFEGFVPDWCSVEVF
;
A
#
# COMPACT_ATOMS: atom_id res chain seq x y z
N MET A 1 6.86 -2.34 10.68
CA MET A 1 6.99 -1.61 9.40
C MET A 1 6.12 -0.37 9.49
N LYS A 2 6.66 0.80 9.17
CA LYS A 2 5.94 2.07 9.18
C LYS A 2 4.91 2.13 8.05
N VAL A 3 3.82 2.84 8.30
CA VAL A 3 2.77 3.09 7.32
C VAL A 3 2.55 4.58 7.17
N SER A 4 2.38 5.04 5.93
CA SER A 4 1.98 6.43 5.67
C SER A 4 0.59 6.68 6.25
N ARG A 5 0.44 7.72 7.07
CA ARG A 5 -0.87 8.16 7.59
C ARG A 5 -1.72 8.88 6.54
N ASP A 6 -1.08 9.41 5.51
CA ASP A 6 -1.72 10.07 4.37
C ASP A 6 -1.99 9.00 3.31
N PHE A 7 -3.12 8.30 3.49
CA PHE A 7 -3.61 7.22 2.63
C PHE A 7 -2.56 6.17 2.27
N GLY A 8 -1.82 5.65 3.24
CA GLY A 8 -0.85 4.57 3.00
C GLY A 8 -1.54 3.28 2.58
N ILE A 9 -0.93 2.50 1.69
CA ILE A 9 -1.47 1.20 1.30
C ILE A 9 -0.53 0.11 1.77
N VAL A 10 -1.03 -0.79 2.61
CA VAL A 10 -0.25 -1.93 3.12
C VAL A 10 -0.61 -3.16 2.30
N VAL A 11 0.40 -3.84 1.75
CA VAL A 11 0.24 -5.02 0.90
C VAL A 11 0.98 -6.21 1.52
N ARG A 12 0.33 -7.38 1.58
CA ARG A 12 0.95 -8.63 2.01
C ARG A 12 1.79 -9.25 0.90
N ARG A 13 3.08 -9.47 1.17
CA ARG A 13 4.00 -10.12 0.21
C ARG A 13 3.55 -11.54 -0.15
N ALA A 14 3.02 -12.28 0.83
CA ALA A 14 2.49 -13.62 0.60
C ALA A 14 1.38 -13.65 -0.46
N ALA A 15 0.52 -12.61 -0.49
CA ALA A 15 -0.53 -12.50 -1.50
C ALA A 15 0.04 -12.23 -2.90
N LEU A 16 1.05 -11.35 -3.00
CA LEU A 16 1.74 -11.09 -4.27
C LEU A 16 2.35 -12.38 -4.84
N THR A 17 3.03 -13.17 -4.01
CA THR A 17 3.60 -14.45 -4.44
C THR A 17 2.52 -15.48 -4.79
N ALA A 18 1.50 -15.65 -3.93
CA ALA A 18 0.46 -16.65 -4.14
C ALA A 18 -0.38 -16.38 -5.39
N LYS A 19 -0.60 -15.11 -5.73
CA LYS A 19 -1.40 -14.68 -6.87
C LYS A 19 -0.57 -14.30 -8.10
N ASN A 20 0.76 -14.48 -8.03
CA ASN A 20 1.71 -14.12 -9.08
C ASN A 20 1.54 -12.67 -9.59
N VAL A 21 1.37 -11.73 -8.65
CA VAL A 21 1.16 -10.31 -8.93
C VAL A 21 2.49 -9.57 -8.95
N ASP A 22 2.78 -8.89 -10.06
CA ASP A 22 3.91 -7.98 -10.17
C ASP A 22 3.51 -6.56 -9.74
N LEU A 23 3.90 -6.19 -8.53
CA LEU A 23 3.62 -4.87 -7.96
C LEU A 23 4.34 -3.73 -8.70
N SER A 24 5.38 -4.02 -9.50
CA SER A 24 6.10 -3.00 -10.28
C SER A 24 5.18 -2.26 -11.25
N THR A 25 4.13 -2.92 -11.75
CA THR A 25 3.12 -2.31 -12.64
C THR A 25 2.39 -1.17 -11.93
N VAL A 26 1.96 -1.39 -10.68
CA VAL A 26 1.31 -0.35 -9.86
C VAL A 26 2.31 0.74 -9.49
N MET A 27 3.57 0.39 -9.18
CA MET A 27 4.59 1.39 -8.88
C MET A 27 4.80 2.36 -10.05
N VAL A 28 4.87 1.84 -11.28
CA VAL A 28 5.01 2.65 -12.49
C VAL A 28 3.77 3.50 -12.73
N GLU A 29 2.56 2.92 -12.61
CA GLU A 29 1.29 3.63 -12.82
C GLU A 29 1.15 4.85 -11.90
N PHE A 30 1.56 4.72 -10.63
CA PHE A 30 1.47 5.79 -9.62
C PHE A 30 2.77 6.58 -9.45
N ASN A 31 3.76 6.41 -10.35
CA ASN A 31 5.07 7.07 -10.29
C ASN A 31 5.82 6.89 -8.95
N LEU A 32 5.63 5.75 -8.29
CA LEU A 32 6.33 5.40 -7.05
C LEU A 32 7.72 4.87 -7.39
N ARG A 33 8.76 5.54 -6.90
CA ARG A 33 10.17 5.12 -7.11
C ARG A 33 10.62 4.09 -6.10
N THR A 34 10.11 4.16 -4.89
CA THR A 34 10.42 3.27 -3.77
C THR A 34 9.16 3.01 -2.96
N TYR A 35 9.18 1.96 -2.16
CA TYR A 35 8.18 1.78 -1.11
C TYR A 35 8.36 2.86 -0.03
N PHE A 36 7.28 3.15 0.70
CA PHE A 36 7.32 4.01 1.88
C PHE A 36 8.15 3.36 3.00
N ASP A 37 7.90 2.07 3.23
CA ASP A 37 8.67 1.18 4.08
C ASP A 37 8.39 -0.26 3.64
N GLU A 38 9.23 -1.21 4.07
CA GLU A 38 9.03 -2.62 3.79
C GLU A 38 9.55 -3.50 4.93
N SER A 39 8.98 -4.70 5.03
CA SER A 39 9.47 -5.77 5.90
C SER A 39 9.51 -7.10 5.14
N SER A 40 9.89 -8.18 5.81
CA SER A 40 9.89 -9.52 5.21
C SER A 40 8.51 -9.97 4.72
N ASN A 41 7.43 -9.46 5.33
CA ASN A 41 6.06 -9.94 5.09
C ASN A 41 5.15 -8.89 4.45
N LEU A 42 5.45 -7.61 4.63
CA LEU A 42 4.59 -6.50 4.25
C LEU A 42 5.35 -5.46 3.41
N ILE A 43 4.61 -4.75 2.57
CA ILE A 43 5.06 -3.58 1.80
C ILE A 43 4.13 -2.42 2.16
N SER A 44 4.69 -1.24 2.45
CA SER A 44 3.92 0.00 2.56
C SER A 44 4.12 0.87 1.32
N LEU A 45 3.04 1.23 0.66
CA LEU A 45 3.02 2.20 -0.45
C LEU A 45 2.52 3.56 0.05
N GLY A 46 2.82 4.60 -0.72
CA GLY A 46 2.42 5.98 -0.45
C GLY A 46 3.57 6.88 -0.01
N PRO A 47 3.27 8.08 0.51
CA PRO A 47 1.93 8.65 0.73
C PRO A 47 1.13 8.84 -0.57
N PHE A 48 -0.19 8.69 -0.50
CA PHE A 48 -1.10 9.11 -1.57
C PHE A 48 -1.80 10.39 -1.12
N PHE A 49 -1.53 11.51 -1.80
CA PHE A 49 -2.11 12.80 -1.44
C PHE A 49 -3.55 12.90 -1.97
N GLY A 50 -4.50 12.42 -1.17
CA GLY A 50 -5.93 12.46 -1.44
C GLY A 50 -6.56 11.08 -1.65
N GLY A 51 -7.81 10.94 -1.17
CA GLY A 51 -8.56 9.68 -1.25
C GLY A 51 -8.71 9.15 -2.67
N ASP A 52 -8.91 10.03 -3.66
CA ASP A 52 -9.06 9.64 -5.07
C ASP A 52 -7.84 8.88 -5.62
N ALA A 53 -6.63 9.27 -5.20
CA ALA A 53 -5.40 8.62 -5.64
C ALA A 53 -5.24 7.24 -5.00
N ALA A 54 -5.58 7.12 -3.71
CA ALA A 54 -5.56 5.85 -3.00
C ALA A 54 -6.63 4.89 -3.51
N ASP A 55 -7.84 5.38 -3.78
CA ASP A 55 -8.94 4.61 -4.39
C ASP A 55 -8.58 4.13 -5.79
N SER A 56 -7.90 4.97 -6.58
CA SER A 56 -7.40 4.58 -7.90
C SER A 56 -6.37 3.46 -7.79
N CYS A 57 -5.44 3.56 -6.82
CA CYS A 57 -4.44 2.53 -6.56
C CYS A 57 -5.07 1.22 -6.08
N MET A 58 -6.06 1.30 -5.17
CA MET A 58 -6.86 0.15 -4.76
C MET A 58 -7.49 -0.56 -5.95
N ARG A 59 -8.13 0.18 -6.86
CA ARG A 59 -8.73 -0.41 -8.07
C ARG A 59 -7.68 -1.06 -8.98
N SER A 60 -6.49 -0.49 -9.09
CA SER A 60 -5.38 -1.12 -9.84
C SER A 60 -4.89 -2.41 -9.19
N LEU A 61 -4.80 -2.46 -7.86
CA LEU A 61 -4.46 -3.68 -7.13
C LEU A 61 -5.55 -4.76 -7.27
N GLU A 62 -6.83 -4.39 -7.20
CA GLU A 62 -7.95 -5.30 -7.43
C GLU A 62 -7.98 -5.87 -8.85
N LYS A 63 -7.66 -5.05 -9.87
CA LYS A 63 -7.52 -5.50 -11.26
C LYS A 63 -6.40 -6.53 -11.45
N LEU A 64 -5.37 -6.49 -10.60
CA LEU A 64 -4.31 -7.50 -10.57
C LEU A 64 -4.72 -8.77 -9.80
N GLY A 65 -5.92 -8.81 -9.23
CA GLY A 65 -6.48 -9.97 -8.52
C GLY A 65 -6.25 -9.97 -7.01
N LEU A 66 -5.71 -8.89 -6.44
CA LEU A 66 -5.61 -8.73 -4.99
C LEU A 66 -6.98 -8.39 -4.38
N ALA A 67 -7.26 -8.94 -3.21
CA ALA A 67 -8.50 -8.70 -2.48
C ALA A 67 -8.28 -7.62 -1.41
N TYR A 68 -9.14 -6.61 -1.42
CA TYR A 68 -9.16 -5.61 -0.36
C TYR A 68 -9.45 -6.25 1.00
N ILE A 69 -8.81 -5.75 2.06
CA ILE A 69 -8.73 -6.29 3.42
C ILE A 69 -7.90 -7.58 3.56
N ASP A 70 -8.10 -8.58 2.70
CA ASP A 70 -7.42 -9.87 2.85
C ASP A 70 -5.94 -9.83 2.43
N ASP A 71 -5.65 -9.12 1.33
CA ASP A 71 -4.30 -9.02 0.75
C ASP A 71 -3.67 -7.65 0.93
N PHE A 72 -4.49 -6.60 0.95
CA PHE A 72 -4.05 -5.23 1.13
C PHE A 72 -5.15 -4.35 1.73
N PHE A 73 -4.78 -3.22 2.31
CA PHE A 73 -5.75 -2.23 2.80
C PHE A 73 -5.20 -0.80 2.71
N ILE A 74 -6.10 0.18 2.69
CA ILE A 74 -5.77 1.60 2.79
C ILE A 74 -5.82 2.01 4.27
N PHE A 75 -4.77 2.69 4.73
CA PHE A 75 -4.68 3.29 6.05
C PHE A 75 -4.73 4.82 5.92
N GLU A 76 -5.70 5.43 6.59
CA GLU A 76 -5.79 6.87 6.77
C GLU A 76 -5.85 7.16 8.27
N GLY A 77 -5.00 8.07 8.74
CA GLY A 77 -4.90 8.38 10.17
C GLY A 77 -4.67 9.86 10.44
N PHE A 78 -5.61 10.48 11.13
CA PHE A 78 -5.47 11.85 11.63
C PHE A 78 -4.72 11.85 12.97
N VAL A 79 -3.40 11.77 12.90
CA VAL A 79 -2.49 11.78 14.06
C VAL A 79 -1.51 12.95 13.98
N PRO A 80 -1.04 13.49 15.13
CA PRO A 80 -0.01 14.53 15.14
C PRO A 80 1.29 14.11 14.42
N ASP A 81 2.05 15.10 13.92
CA ASP A 81 3.28 14.88 13.13
C ASP A 81 4.41 14.16 13.88
N TRP A 82 4.35 14.14 15.21
CA TRP A 82 5.33 13.46 16.05
C TRP A 82 4.95 11.99 16.34
N CYS A 83 3.80 11.51 15.82
CA CYS A 83 3.39 10.12 15.94
C CYS A 83 3.81 9.29 14.72
N SER A 84 4.07 8.00 14.94
CA SER A 84 4.29 7.02 13.88
C SER A 84 3.32 5.84 14.04
N VAL A 85 2.83 5.32 12.92
CA VAL A 85 2.00 4.11 12.88
C VAL A 85 2.82 2.97 12.31
N GLU A 86 2.77 1.81 12.97
CA GLU A 86 3.49 0.61 12.56
C GLU A 86 2.57 -0.61 12.50
N VAL A 87 2.84 -1.50 11.55
CA VAL A 87 2.18 -2.79 11.34
C VAL A 87 3.20 -3.92 11.31
N PHE A 88 2.76 -5.14 11.63
CA PHE A 88 3.60 -6.32 11.88
C PHE A 88 3.06 -7.55 11.14
#